data_AF-A0A2M7XS63-F1
#
_entry.id   AF-A0A2M7XS63-F1
#
_cell.length_a   1.000
_cell.length_b   1.000
_cell.length_c   1.000
_cell.angle_alpha   90.00
_cell.angle_beta   90.00
_cell.angle_gamma   90.00
#
_symmetry.space_group_name_H-M   'P 1'
#
loop_
_entity.id
_entity.type
_entity.pdbx_description
1 polymer ?
#
loop_
_entity_poly.entity_id
_entity_poly.type
_entity_poly.pdbx_seq_one_letter_code
_entity_poly.pdbx_strand_id
1 'polypeptide(L)'
;LPAAELPQRGTWGGLIILGKAPINQAGGQSFVEGLVGVPFGGNNADDNSGVLTYVRIWFGGRSIGQDNEINGLTLGGVGRGTTIEHIEVAWNLDDGIEFFGGTVDIKYCSILFVGDDAFDTDLGYTGRGQFLFAMVGSDDGNRGFEMDNDGHNMDATPRSKPQFMNVTMVGSGAGAAADNDQLIRLREGTSADFRNMVLVNSKEYGVNITNQASLDLIGNDLNFSSNNFIYNCPSGQFKGDLGLTAQNVDPQLTAVNDHETGGVIDPRPASGSPALTAGETLPNDGFFTQVAYSGAFSDNIWFKDYSILKDMGRLPSN
;
A
#
# COMPACT_ATOMS: atom_id res chain seq x y z
N LEU A 1 0.83 -1.66 -24.29
CA LEU A 1 0.81 -0.48 -25.19
C LEU A 1 2.23 0.04 -25.33
N PRO A 2 2.71 0.47 -26.51
CA PRO A 2 3.93 1.25 -26.66
C PRO A 2 3.95 2.46 -25.70
N ALA A 3 5.13 2.95 -25.28
CA ALA A 3 5.23 4.09 -24.36
C ALA A 3 4.51 5.36 -24.87
N ALA A 4 4.48 5.57 -26.19
CA ALA A 4 3.74 6.67 -26.84
C ALA A 4 2.21 6.48 -26.88
N GLU A 5 1.72 5.32 -26.46
CA GLU A 5 0.31 4.95 -26.35
C GLU A 5 -0.11 4.64 -24.90
N LEU A 6 0.79 4.79 -23.91
CA LEU A 6 0.39 4.74 -22.51
C LEU A 6 -0.54 5.95 -22.27
N PRO A 7 -1.80 5.72 -21.87
CA PRO A 7 -2.73 6.81 -21.60
C PRO A 7 -2.14 7.77 -20.59
N GLN A 8 -2.38 9.06 -20.81
CA GLN A 8 -2.02 10.12 -19.86
C GLN A 8 -2.59 9.76 -18.48
N ARG A 9 -1.76 9.82 -17.42
CA ARG A 9 -2.26 9.72 -16.05
C ARG A 9 -3.25 10.85 -15.78
N GLY A 10 -4.22 10.63 -14.90
CA GLY A 10 -5.16 11.67 -14.47
C GLY A 10 -6.24 12.04 -15.48
N THR A 11 -6.70 11.06 -16.26
CA THR A 11 -7.77 11.25 -17.24
C THR A 11 -9.16 11.40 -16.60
N TRP A 12 -9.33 10.92 -15.36
CA TRP A 12 -10.55 11.02 -14.56
C TRP A 12 -10.20 10.91 -13.07
N GLY A 13 -11.13 11.29 -12.18
CA GLY A 13 -10.82 11.43 -10.75
C GLY A 13 -10.47 10.13 -10.01
N GLY A 14 -10.94 8.96 -10.45
CA GLY A 14 -10.91 7.74 -9.64
C GLY A 14 -12.22 7.47 -8.92
N LEU A 15 -12.21 6.58 -7.93
CA LEU A 15 -13.38 6.21 -7.12
C LEU A 15 -13.26 6.79 -5.71
N ILE A 16 -14.32 7.46 -5.24
CA ILE A 16 -14.40 7.96 -3.87
C ILE A 16 -15.56 7.28 -3.16
N ILE A 17 -15.29 6.64 -2.02
CA ILE A 17 -16.30 6.02 -1.16
C ILE A 17 -16.26 6.72 0.19
N LEU A 18 -17.41 7.26 0.61
CA LEU A 18 -17.57 7.95 1.89
C LEU A 18 -18.43 7.07 2.82
N GLY A 19 -17.89 6.73 3.98
CA GLY A 19 -18.55 5.95 5.02
C GLY A 19 -18.74 6.71 6.32
N LYS A 20 -19.22 5.98 7.33
CA LYS A 20 -19.59 6.50 8.65
C LYS A 20 -18.76 5.92 9.80
N ALA A 21 -17.65 5.26 9.49
CA ALA A 21 -16.72 4.73 10.48
C ALA A 21 -15.89 5.85 11.14
N PRO A 22 -15.34 5.60 12.33
CA PRO A 22 -14.54 6.58 13.05
C PRO A 22 -13.33 7.07 12.26
N ILE A 23 -13.08 8.37 12.40
CA ILE A 23 -11.84 9.05 12.02
C ILE A 23 -11.38 9.88 13.23
N ASN A 24 -10.13 10.30 13.25
CA ASN A 24 -9.54 11.02 14.38
C ASN A 24 -9.52 12.55 14.22
N GLN A 25 -10.22 13.07 13.21
CA GLN A 25 -10.44 14.51 13.01
C GLN A 25 -11.40 15.09 14.06
N ALA A 26 -11.20 16.38 14.38
CA ALA A 26 -12.05 17.10 15.32
C ALA A 26 -13.52 17.08 14.88
N GLY A 27 -14.42 16.62 15.75
CA GLY A 27 -15.84 16.47 15.45
C GLY A 27 -16.22 15.16 14.74
N GLY A 28 -15.25 14.28 14.44
CA GLY A 28 -15.48 12.95 13.88
C GLY A 28 -15.96 12.95 12.42
N GLN A 29 -15.81 14.08 11.72
CA GLN A 29 -16.14 14.22 10.31
C GLN A 29 -15.10 15.07 9.58
N SER A 30 -14.89 14.77 8.30
CA SER A 30 -14.03 15.55 7.41
C SER A 30 -14.59 15.51 5.98
N PHE A 31 -13.91 16.15 5.04
CA PHE A 31 -14.31 16.25 3.64
C PHE A 31 -13.16 15.79 2.75
N VAL A 32 -13.47 14.93 1.79
CA VAL A 32 -12.49 14.54 0.76
C VAL A 32 -12.32 15.70 -0.20
N GLU A 33 -11.10 15.88 -0.66
CA GLU A 33 -10.72 16.82 -1.70
C GLU A 33 -11.54 16.64 -2.98
N GLY A 34 -11.81 17.75 -3.67
CA GLY A 34 -12.64 17.73 -4.89
C GLY A 34 -14.14 17.49 -4.71
N LEU A 35 -14.62 17.18 -3.50
CA LEU A 35 -16.05 17.05 -3.19
C LEU A 35 -16.55 18.19 -2.29
N VAL A 36 -17.55 18.93 -2.76
CA VAL A 36 -18.12 20.06 -2.01
C VAL A 36 -19.30 19.61 -1.16
N GLY A 37 -19.18 19.76 0.16
CA GLY A 37 -20.30 19.67 1.10
C GLY A 37 -20.79 18.25 1.40
N VAL A 38 -19.99 17.22 1.10
CA VAL A 38 -20.31 15.83 1.40
C VAL A 38 -19.31 15.30 2.44
N PRO A 39 -19.66 15.27 3.73
CA PRO A 39 -18.75 14.80 4.77
C PRO A 39 -18.67 13.27 4.80
N PHE A 40 -17.53 12.75 5.25
CA PHE A 40 -17.36 11.37 5.70
C PHE A 40 -17.04 11.32 7.19
N GLY A 41 -17.00 10.11 7.75
CA GLY A 41 -16.70 9.88 9.15
C GLY A 41 -17.95 9.80 10.02
N GLY A 42 -17.80 9.18 11.19
CA GLY A 42 -18.87 8.99 12.14
C GLY A 42 -18.44 8.12 13.32
N ASN A 43 -19.36 7.35 13.87
CA ASN A 43 -19.10 6.48 15.02
C ASN A 43 -19.46 5.00 14.75
N ASN A 44 -19.77 4.64 13.51
CA ASN A 44 -20.18 3.29 13.16
C ASN A 44 -19.01 2.53 12.52
N ALA A 45 -18.17 1.89 13.34
CA ALA A 45 -17.06 1.09 12.83
C ALA A 45 -17.52 -0.05 11.90
N ASP A 46 -18.74 -0.55 12.07
CA ASP A 46 -19.31 -1.62 11.24
C ASP A 46 -20.17 -1.08 10.08
N ASP A 47 -19.99 0.19 9.69
CA ASP A 47 -20.64 0.77 8.53
C ASP A 47 -20.37 -0.06 7.26
N ASN A 48 -21.39 -0.17 6.42
CA ASN A 48 -21.33 -0.92 5.17
C ASN A 48 -21.64 0.03 4.01
N SER A 49 -20.59 0.41 3.30
CA SER A 49 -20.64 1.26 2.11
C SER A 49 -20.79 0.48 0.80
N GLY A 50 -20.97 -0.85 0.87
CA GLY A 50 -21.22 -1.72 -0.27
C GLY A 50 -20.14 -2.79 -0.49
N VAL A 51 -20.04 -3.25 -1.74
CA VAL A 51 -19.12 -4.30 -2.19
C VAL A 51 -18.40 -3.82 -3.44
N LEU A 52 -17.07 -3.85 -3.40
CA LEU A 52 -16.19 -3.61 -4.53
C LEU A 52 -15.32 -4.85 -4.73
N THR A 53 -15.56 -5.59 -5.83
CA THR A 53 -14.77 -6.77 -6.16
C THR A 53 -14.47 -6.86 -7.66
N TYR A 54 -13.25 -7.27 -8.01
CA TYR A 54 -12.74 -7.34 -9.38
C TYR A 54 -12.86 -6.01 -10.13
N VAL A 55 -12.34 -4.95 -9.53
CA VAL A 55 -12.41 -3.58 -10.07
C VAL A 55 -11.04 -3.09 -10.53
N ARG A 56 -11.02 -2.50 -11.71
CA ARG A 56 -9.84 -1.95 -12.38
C ARG A 56 -9.96 -0.43 -12.41
N ILE A 57 -9.02 0.27 -11.79
CA ILE A 57 -8.98 1.72 -11.71
C ILE A 57 -7.67 2.16 -12.37
N TRP A 58 -7.74 2.46 -13.66
CA TRP A 58 -6.54 2.80 -14.43
C TRP A 58 -6.58 4.24 -14.90
N PHE A 59 -5.40 4.87 -14.95
CA PHE A 59 -5.22 6.22 -15.50
C PHE A 59 -6.08 7.28 -14.79
N GLY A 60 -6.46 7.00 -13.55
CA GLY A 60 -7.26 7.87 -12.71
C GLY A 60 -6.42 8.92 -11.99
N GLY A 61 -7.00 9.42 -10.91
CA GLY A 61 -6.44 10.47 -10.07
C GLY A 61 -6.51 11.84 -10.70
N ARG A 62 -6.39 12.91 -9.92
CA ARG A 62 -6.37 14.26 -10.50
C ARG A 62 -5.88 15.33 -9.53
N SER A 63 -4.84 16.06 -9.91
CA SER A 63 -4.57 17.36 -9.27
C SER A 63 -5.64 18.37 -9.66
N ILE A 64 -6.28 18.94 -8.64
CA ILE A 64 -7.32 19.97 -8.76
C ILE A 64 -6.92 21.27 -8.05
N GLY A 65 -5.76 21.30 -7.40
CA GLY A 65 -5.12 22.45 -6.81
C GLY A 65 -3.67 22.12 -6.45
N GLN A 66 -2.98 23.05 -5.81
CA GLN A 66 -1.72 22.73 -5.15
C GLN A 66 -2.06 22.04 -3.83
N ASP A 67 -1.44 20.87 -3.57
CA ASP A 67 -1.68 20.05 -2.39
C ASP A 67 -3.19 19.73 -2.23
N ASN A 68 -3.82 19.41 -3.36
CA ASN A 68 -5.24 19.08 -3.45
C ASN A 68 -5.46 18.18 -4.67
N GLU A 69 -5.58 16.90 -4.41
CA GLU A 69 -5.57 15.86 -5.42
C GLU A 69 -6.70 14.83 -5.18
N ILE A 70 -6.89 13.94 -6.15
CA ILE A 70 -7.85 12.83 -6.06
C ILE A 70 -7.09 11.57 -6.44
N ASN A 71 -7.38 10.47 -5.75
CA ASN A 71 -6.63 9.21 -5.82
C ASN A 71 -7.30 8.17 -6.71
N GLY A 72 -6.65 7.02 -6.88
CA GLY A 72 -7.26 5.91 -7.61
C GLY A 72 -8.51 5.41 -6.89
N LEU A 73 -8.34 5.00 -5.63
CA LEU A 73 -9.44 4.66 -4.74
C LEU A 73 -9.29 5.41 -3.41
N THR A 74 -10.14 6.40 -3.19
CA THR A 74 -10.24 7.13 -1.93
C THR A 74 -11.31 6.50 -1.03
N LEU A 75 -10.93 6.19 0.22
CA LEU A 75 -11.78 5.55 1.22
C LEU A 75 -11.89 6.45 2.45
N GLY A 76 -12.90 7.32 2.48
CA GLY A 76 -13.15 8.21 3.61
C GLY A 76 -14.04 7.58 4.66
N GLY A 77 -13.49 7.24 5.83
CA GLY A 77 -14.26 6.72 6.98
C GLY A 77 -15.08 5.47 6.64
N VAL A 78 -14.56 4.58 5.79
CA VAL A 78 -15.28 3.37 5.36
C VAL A 78 -15.21 2.31 6.47
N GLY A 79 -16.34 1.66 6.77
CA GLY A 79 -16.46 0.68 7.85
C GLY A 79 -16.16 -0.76 7.44
N ARG A 80 -15.84 -1.60 8.43
CA ARG A 80 -15.51 -3.03 8.24
C ARG A 80 -16.67 -3.90 7.76
N GLY A 81 -17.89 -3.34 7.69
CA GLY A 81 -19.03 -3.99 7.04
C GLY A 81 -18.95 -3.95 5.52
N THR A 82 -18.03 -3.15 4.95
CA THR A 82 -17.79 -3.00 3.51
C THR A 82 -16.82 -4.06 3.02
N THR A 83 -17.07 -4.62 1.83
CA THR A 83 -16.14 -5.57 1.19
C THR A 83 -15.36 -4.89 0.08
N ILE A 84 -14.03 -4.88 0.17
CA ILE A 84 -13.13 -4.39 -0.87
C ILE A 84 -12.07 -5.45 -1.15
N GLU A 85 -12.20 -6.17 -2.26
CA GLU A 85 -11.29 -7.25 -2.62
C GLU A 85 -11.00 -7.28 -4.12
N HIS A 86 -9.86 -7.83 -4.54
CA HIS A 86 -9.53 -7.96 -5.97
C HIS A 86 -9.55 -6.62 -6.72
N ILE A 87 -8.79 -5.66 -6.22
CA ILE A 87 -8.68 -4.32 -6.82
C ILE A 87 -7.34 -4.22 -7.55
N GLU A 88 -7.34 -3.63 -8.75
CA GLU A 88 -6.10 -3.13 -9.36
C GLU A 88 -6.21 -1.62 -9.58
N VAL A 89 -5.22 -0.88 -9.10
CA VAL A 89 -5.01 0.52 -9.46
C VAL A 89 -3.71 0.63 -10.24
N ALA A 90 -3.72 1.26 -11.41
CA ALA A 90 -2.55 1.32 -12.27
C ALA A 90 -2.41 2.63 -13.04
N TRP A 91 -1.19 3.18 -13.13
CA TRP A 91 -0.93 4.47 -13.78
C TRP A 91 -1.85 5.60 -13.28
N ASN A 92 -2.18 5.59 -11.99
CA ASN A 92 -2.90 6.69 -11.37
C ASN A 92 -1.99 7.92 -11.29
N LEU A 93 -2.53 9.14 -11.43
CA LEU A 93 -1.73 10.37 -11.32
C LEU A 93 -1.18 10.58 -9.92
N ASP A 94 -1.95 10.14 -8.94
CA ASP A 94 -1.69 10.28 -7.51
C ASP A 94 -1.75 8.89 -6.86
N ASP A 95 -2.06 8.77 -5.58
CA ASP A 95 -2.07 7.50 -4.85
C ASP A 95 -2.88 6.37 -5.49
N GLY A 96 -2.46 5.15 -5.19
CA GLY A 96 -3.21 3.94 -5.52
C GLY A 96 -4.51 3.84 -4.73
N ILE A 97 -4.39 3.55 -3.44
CA ILE A 97 -5.51 3.53 -2.50
C ILE A 97 -5.15 4.41 -1.30
N GLU A 98 -5.96 5.42 -1.04
CA GLU A 98 -5.80 6.28 0.13
C GLU A 98 -6.97 6.09 1.10
N PHE A 99 -6.63 5.91 2.38
CA PHE A 99 -7.57 5.71 3.46
C PHE A 99 -7.60 6.93 4.36
N PHE A 100 -8.69 7.69 4.32
CA PHE A 100 -8.94 8.75 5.30
C PHE A 100 -9.73 8.18 6.48
N GLY A 101 -9.02 7.60 7.44
CA GLY A 101 -9.59 6.96 8.61
C GLY A 101 -10.45 5.73 8.29
N GLY A 102 -11.26 5.30 9.25
CA GLY A 102 -12.13 4.13 9.09
C GLY A 102 -11.49 2.80 9.50
N THR A 103 -12.20 1.72 9.16
CA THR A 103 -11.91 0.36 9.65
C THR A 103 -12.11 -0.72 8.58
N VAL A 104 -12.38 -0.31 7.33
CA VAL A 104 -12.56 -1.24 6.21
C VAL A 104 -11.34 -2.13 6.05
N ASP A 105 -11.56 -3.40 5.72
CA ASP A 105 -10.48 -4.32 5.41
C ASP A 105 -10.33 -4.48 3.88
N ILE A 106 -9.11 -4.74 3.41
CA ILE A 106 -8.82 -4.99 1.99
C ILE A 106 -8.13 -6.34 1.75
N LYS A 107 -8.44 -7.02 0.64
CA LYS A 107 -7.76 -8.28 0.27
C LYS A 107 -7.48 -8.37 -1.23
N TYR A 108 -6.31 -8.88 -1.61
CA TYR A 108 -5.96 -9.04 -3.04
C TYR A 108 -5.98 -7.71 -3.82
N CYS A 109 -5.22 -6.71 -3.36
CA CYS A 109 -5.10 -5.41 -4.02
C CYS A 109 -3.72 -5.23 -4.66
N SER A 110 -3.69 -4.87 -5.94
CA SER A 110 -2.47 -4.68 -6.75
C SER A 110 -2.37 -3.22 -7.19
N ILE A 111 -1.23 -2.57 -6.90
CA ILE A 111 -0.99 -1.18 -7.23
C ILE A 111 0.25 -1.07 -8.10
N LEU A 112 0.10 -0.54 -9.31
CA LEU A 112 1.14 -0.58 -10.33
C LEU A 112 1.43 0.82 -10.86
N PHE A 113 2.66 1.29 -10.66
CA PHE A 113 3.19 2.49 -11.30
C PHE A 113 2.28 3.72 -11.14
N VAL A 114 1.81 3.98 -9.93
CA VAL A 114 1.09 5.21 -9.58
C VAL A 114 2.05 6.38 -9.43
N GLY A 115 1.54 7.61 -9.48
CA GLY A 115 2.35 8.82 -9.45
C GLY A 115 2.84 9.24 -8.07
N ASP A 116 2.17 8.79 -7.03
CA ASP A 116 2.59 9.04 -5.65
C ASP A 116 2.65 7.71 -4.86
N ASP A 117 1.88 7.55 -3.78
CA ASP A 117 2.00 6.42 -2.86
C ASP A 117 1.09 5.25 -3.25
N ALA A 118 1.60 4.02 -3.15
CA ALA A 118 0.82 2.86 -3.60
C ALA A 118 -0.38 2.60 -2.66
N PHE A 119 -0.14 2.63 -1.36
CA PHE A 119 -1.19 2.72 -0.36
C PHE A 119 -0.82 3.80 0.65
N ASP A 120 -1.75 4.72 0.89
CA ASP A 120 -1.64 5.77 1.89
C ASP A 120 -2.72 5.57 2.95
N THR A 121 -2.36 5.66 4.24
CA THR A 121 -3.35 5.65 5.32
C THR A 121 -3.18 6.85 6.21
N ASP A 122 -4.30 7.46 6.54
CA ASP A 122 -4.33 8.70 7.28
C ASP A 122 -5.54 8.71 8.23
N LEU A 123 -5.65 9.77 9.02
CA LEU A 123 -6.82 10.13 9.83
C LEU A 123 -7.41 9.03 10.74
N GLY A 124 -6.55 8.18 11.29
CA GLY A 124 -6.92 7.18 12.30
C GLY A 124 -7.38 5.84 11.73
N TYR A 125 -6.91 5.47 10.54
CA TYR A 125 -7.27 4.21 9.91
C TYR A 125 -6.77 2.99 10.70
N THR A 126 -7.67 2.05 10.99
CA THR A 126 -7.37 0.87 11.82
C THR A 126 -7.83 -0.45 11.18
N GLY A 127 -7.96 -0.46 9.85
CA GLY A 127 -8.34 -1.65 9.08
C GLY A 127 -7.20 -2.65 8.85
N ARG A 128 -7.55 -3.80 8.27
CA ARG A 128 -6.63 -4.89 7.95
C ARG A 128 -6.45 -5.07 6.45
N GLY A 129 -5.32 -5.64 6.06
CA GLY A 129 -4.97 -5.88 4.66
C GLY A 129 -4.26 -7.22 4.48
N GLN A 130 -4.64 -8.01 3.48
CA GLN A 130 -3.91 -9.24 3.17
C GLN A 130 -3.74 -9.49 1.66
N PHE A 131 -2.57 -10.00 1.26
CA PHE A 131 -2.21 -10.25 -0.15
C PHE A 131 -2.19 -8.96 -0.96
N LEU A 132 -1.33 -8.03 -0.55
CA LEU A 132 -1.19 -6.72 -1.18
C LEU A 132 0.07 -6.70 -2.05
N PHE A 133 -0.03 -6.17 -3.26
CA PHE A 133 1.09 -6.04 -4.17
C PHE A 133 1.26 -4.59 -4.59
N ALA A 134 2.49 -4.07 -4.50
CA ALA A 134 2.84 -2.77 -5.04
C ALA A 134 4.10 -2.87 -5.90
N MET A 135 4.09 -2.20 -7.05
CA MET A 135 5.28 -2.00 -7.87
C MET A 135 5.40 -0.51 -8.19
N VAL A 136 6.40 0.13 -7.60
CA VAL A 136 6.64 1.57 -7.75
C VAL A 136 7.30 1.83 -9.10
N GLY A 137 6.91 2.90 -9.78
CA GLY A 137 7.49 3.30 -11.07
C GLY A 137 8.96 3.73 -10.97
N SER A 138 9.74 3.48 -12.02
CA SER A 138 11.13 3.94 -12.09
C SER A 138 11.24 5.39 -12.58
N ASP A 139 10.26 5.84 -13.38
CA ASP A 139 10.24 7.19 -13.93
C ASP A 139 9.56 8.18 -12.99
N ASP A 140 8.50 7.72 -12.32
CA ASP A 140 7.62 8.54 -11.47
C ASP A 140 6.91 7.66 -10.43
N GLY A 141 6.59 8.21 -9.27
CA GLY A 141 6.07 7.47 -8.10
C GLY A 141 6.82 7.79 -6.81
N ASN A 142 6.22 7.43 -5.68
CA ASN A 142 6.76 7.71 -4.36
C ASN A 142 6.93 6.42 -3.54
N ARG A 143 6.17 6.20 -2.47
CA ARG A 143 6.31 5.04 -1.56
C ARG A 143 5.45 3.86 -2.02
N GLY A 144 5.85 2.66 -1.58
CA GLY A 144 4.94 1.53 -1.55
C GLY A 144 3.88 1.70 -0.47
N PHE A 145 4.28 2.18 0.71
CA PHE A 145 3.40 2.63 1.79
C PHE A 145 3.84 4.00 2.30
N GLU A 146 2.94 4.97 2.30
CA GLU A 146 2.98 6.12 3.20
C GLU A 146 1.89 5.89 4.26
N MET A 147 2.22 6.08 5.52
CA MET A 147 1.34 5.74 6.62
C MET A 147 1.46 6.84 7.65
N ASP A 148 0.32 7.41 7.98
CA ASP A 148 0.17 8.61 8.78
C ASP A 148 -0.96 8.48 9.78
N ASN A 149 -1.00 9.42 10.71
CA ASN A 149 -2.07 9.54 11.69
C ASN A 149 -2.85 10.82 11.42
N ASP A 150 -2.77 11.83 12.27
CA ASP A 150 -3.32 13.14 11.96
C ASP A 150 -2.16 14.14 11.96
N GLY A 151 -1.95 14.81 10.82
CA GLY A 151 -0.82 15.73 10.65
C GLY A 151 -0.88 17.00 11.48
N HIS A 152 -2.04 17.34 12.04
CA HIS A 152 -2.20 18.48 12.95
C HIS A 152 -2.07 18.07 14.43
N ASN A 153 -2.43 16.82 14.74
CA ASN A 153 -2.38 16.23 16.06
C ASN A 153 -1.96 14.75 15.97
N MET A 154 -0.64 14.53 15.96
CA MET A 154 -0.02 13.21 15.84
C MET A 154 -0.46 12.20 16.94
N ASP A 155 -0.99 12.68 18.07
CA ASP A 155 -1.52 11.86 19.17
C ASP A 155 -3.06 11.71 19.15
N ALA A 156 -3.71 12.08 18.03
CA ALA A 156 -5.15 11.93 17.88
C ALA A 156 -5.58 10.45 17.96
N THR A 157 -6.80 10.24 18.47
CA THR A 157 -7.39 8.90 18.64
C THR A 157 -8.70 8.77 17.84
N PRO A 158 -9.01 7.59 17.24
CA PRO A 158 -8.16 6.40 17.18
C PRO A 158 -6.88 6.70 16.40
N ARG A 159 -5.76 6.17 16.88
CA ARG A 159 -4.49 6.32 16.19
C ARG A 159 -4.44 5.36 15.02
N SER A 160 -3.98 5.82 13.87
CA SER A 160 -3.76 4.95 12.71
C SER A 160 -2.87 3.78 13.10
N LYS A 161 -3.34 2.58 12.74
CA LYS A 161 -2.66 1.31 12.98
C LYS A 161 -3.10 0.28 11.94
N PRO A 162 -2.75 0.46 10.65
CA PRO A 162 -2.99 -0.53 9.63
C PRO A 162 -2.35 -1.88 10.00
N GLN A 163 -3.08 -2.96 9.78
CA GLN A 163 -2.61 -4.33 10.02
C GLN A 163 -2.46 -5.06 8.68
N PHE A 164 -1.30 -4.89 8.05
CA PHE A 164 -1.06 -5.38 6.69
C PHE A 164 -0.13 -6.59 6.71
N MET A 165 -0.61 -7.70 6.16
CA MET A 165 0.08 -8.98 6.18
C MET A 165 0.16 -9.59 4.78
N ASN A 166 1.22 -10.35 4.50
CA ASN A 166 1.42 -10.95 3.18
C ASN A 166 1.46 -9.89 2.07
N VAL A 167 2.45 -9.01 2.13
CA VAL A 167 2.62 -7.91 1.19
C VAL A 167 3.91 -8.10 0.41
N THR A 168 3.85 -7.92 -0.91
CA THR A 168 5.05 -7.83 -1.75
C THR A 168 5.15 -6.42 -2.31
N MET A 169 6.29 -5.78 -2.13
CA MET A 169 6.61 -4.47 -2.72
C MET A 169 7.90 -4.54 -3.49
N VAL A 170 7.85 -4.02 -4.70
CA VAL A 170 9.01 -3.81 -5.54
C VAL A 170 9.18 -2.31 -5.73
N GLY A 171 10.30 -1.78 -5.26
CA GLY A 171 10.64 -0.38 -5.44
C GLY A 171 11.14 -0.08 -6.85
N SER A 172 11.36 1.21 -7.10
CA SER A 172 11.85 1.76 -8.37
C SER A 172 13.27 1.34 -8.76
N GLY A 173 14.02 0.76 -7.82
CA GLY A 173 15.41 0.37 -7.99
C GLY A 173 16.43 1.50 -7.79
N ALA A 174 17.67 1.11 -7.57
CA ALA A 174 18.78 2.04 -7.40
C ALA A 174 18.96 2.94 -8.63
N GLY A 175 19.05 4.25 -8.42
CA GLY A 175 19.28 5.23 -9.49
C GLY A 175 18.05 5.59 -10.33
N ALA A 176 16.85 5.16 -9.91
CA ALA A 176 15.60 5.60 -10.51
C ALA A 176 15.40 7.12 -10.47
N ALA A 177 14.62 7.64 -11.43
CA ALA A 177 14.28 9.06 -11.53
C ALA A 177 13.21 9.46 -10.52
N ALA A 178 12.29 8.55 -10.19
CA ALA A 178 11.23 8.72 -9.19
C ALA A 178 11.77 9.26 -7.85
N ASP A 179 11.02 10.13 -7.18
CA ASP A 179 11.44 10.81 -5.94
C ASP A 179 11.20 9.96 -4.69
N ASN A 180 11.76 8.74 -4.69
CA ASN A 180 11.36 7.69 -3.75
C ASN A 180 12.46 7.10 -2.84
N ASP A 181 13.00 7.91 -1.93
CA ASP A 181 14.00 7.54 -0.91
C ASP A 181 13.69 6.27 -0.08
N GLN A 182 12.42 5.88 0.12
CA GLN A 182 12.09 4.65 0.82
C GLN A 182 10.84 3.95 0.28
N LEU A 183 10.71 2.64 0.55
CA LEU A 183 9.52 1.86 0.21
C LEU A 183 8.37 2.05 1.22
N ILE A 184 8.68 2.10 2.50
CA ILE A 184 7.71 2.35 3.57
C ILE A 184 8.13 3.60 4.32
N ARG A 185 7.18 4.53 4.48
CA ARG A 185 7.33 5.69 5.33
C ARG A 185 6.24 5.68 6.38
N LEU A 186 6.64 5.75 7.65
CA LEU A 186 5.75 5.99 8.77
C LEU A 186 5.97 7.43 9.26
N ARG A 187 4.90 8.20 9.38
CA ARG A 187 4.95 9.55 9.96
C ARG A 187 3.81 9.75 10.94
N GLU A 188 3.85 10.93 11.54
CA GLU A 188 2.76 11.48 12.34
C GLU A 188 2.30 10.62 13.52
N GLY A 189 3.18 9.74 14.01
CA GLY A 189 2.88 8.86 15.14
C GLY A 189 2.04 7.64 14.80
N THR A 190 1.79 7.36 13.51
CA THR A 190 1.10 6.15 13.05
C THR A 190 1.80 4.90 13.57
N SER A 191 1.03 3.92 14.03
CA SER A 191 1.53 2.60 14.35
C SER A 191 1.26 1.64 13.19
N ALA A 192 1.67 0.38 13.29
CA ALA A 192 1.30 -0.65 12.32
C ALA A 192 1.47 -2.06 12.91
N ASP A 193 0.83 -3.05 12.28
CA ASP A 193 1.18 -4.47 12.41
C ASP A 193 1.55 -5.02 11.02
N PHE A 194 2.85 -5.18 10.77
CA PHE A 194 3.41 -5.63 9.50
C PHE A 194 4.10 -6.98 9.65
N ARG A 195 3.53 -8.02 9.02
CA ARG A 195 4.02 -9.40 9.04
C ARG A 195 4.02 -10.01 7.66
N ASN A 196 4.90 -10.99 7.41
CA ASN A 196 5.01 -11.65 6.12
C ASN A 196 5.22 -10.65 4.97
N MET A 197 6.05 -9.62 5.19
CA MET A 197 6.36 -8.60 4.16
C MET A 197 7.56 -9.06 3.31
N VAL A 198 7.54 -8.72 2.03
CA VAL A 198 8.68 -8.82 1.11
C VAL A 198 8.87 -7.46 0.44
N LEU A 199 9.90 -6.72 0.85
CA LEU A 199 10.27 -5.42 0.31
C LEU A 199 11.59 -5.57 -0.45
N VAL A 200 11.58 -5.27 -1.75
CA VAL A 200 12.78 -5.41 -2.59
C VAL A 200 13.02 -4.18 -3.46
N ASN A 201 14.28 -3.95 -3.81
CA ASN A 201 14.69 -3.01 -4.85
C ASN A 201 14.26 -1.57 -4.57
N SER A 202 14.44 -1.07 -3.35
CA SER A 202 14.21 0.36 -3.10
C SER A 202 15.28 1.23 -3.78
N LYS A 203 14.98 2.52 -3.95
CA LYS A 203 15.96 3.49 -4.43
C LYS A 203 17.08 3.72 -3.42
N GLU A 204 16.73 3.92 -2.15
CA GLU A 204 17.70 4.09 -1.06
C GLU A 204 17.41 3.14 0.12
N TYR A 205 16.33 3.36 0.86
CA TYR A 205 16.03 2.64 2.11
C TYR A 205 14.80 1.74 1.98
N GLY A 206 14.69 0.72 2.82
CA GLY A 206 13.46 -0.07 2.94
C GLY A 206 12.37 0.70 3.69
N VAL A 207 12.66 1.06 4.93
CA VAL A 207 11.71 1.67 5.88
C VAL A 207 12.29 2.95 6.49
N ASN A 208 11.44 3.97 6.64
CA ASN A 208 11.77 5.21 7.35
C ASN A 208 10.66 5.58 8.35
N ILE A 209 11.05 5.99 9.56
CA ILE A 209 10.15 6.69 10.50
C ILE A 209 10.61 8.15 10.53
N THR A 210 9.75 9.06 10.07
CA THR A 210 10.18 10.39 9.59
C THR A 210 10.91 11.24 10.62
N ASN A 211 10.52 11.18 11.89
CA ASN A 211 11.14 11.97 12.94
C ASN A 211 11.03 11.30 14.32
N GLN A 212 11.84 11.80 15.27
CA GLN A 212 11.88 11.30 16.64
C GLN A 212 10.52 11.41 17.34
N ALA A 213 9.74 12.46 17.07
CA ALA A 213 8.41 12.63 17.67
C ALA A 213 7.45 11.50 17.26
N SER A 214 7.48 11.09 15.98
CA SER A 214 6.73 9.94 15.48
C SER A 214 7.19 8.66 16.18
N LEU A 215 8.52 8.45 16.25
CA LEU A 215 9.10 7.27 16.90
C LEU A 215 8.72 7.17 18.39
N ASP A 216 8.77 8.28 19.12
CA ASP A 216 8.42 8.36 20.54
C ASP A 216 6.94 8.06 20.77
N LEU A 217 6.06 8.61 19.93
CA LEU A 217 4.62 8.33 19.99
C LEU A 217 4.35 6.86 19.69
N ILE A 218 4.95 6.31 18.64
CA ILE A 218 4.80 4.91 18.25
C ILE A 218 5.21 3.98 19.39
N GLY A 219 6.36 4.23 20.01
CA GLY A 219 6.89 3.43 21.10
C GLY A 219 6.88 1.93 20.77
N ASN A 220 6.26 1.14 21.64
CA ASN A 220 6.15 -0.32 21.48
C ASN A 220 4.91 -0.77 20.68
N ASP A 221 4.08 0.15 20.18
CA ASP A 221 2.85 -0.24 19.49
C ASP A 221 3.10 -0.71 18.06
N LEU A 222 4.21 -0.31 17.43
CA LEU A 222 4.62 -0.80 16.11
C LEU A 222 5.06 -2.26 16.22
N ASN A 223 4.27 -3.14 15.62
CA ASN A 223 4.65 -4.53 15.43
C ASN A 223 5.24 -4.71 14.04
N PHE A 224 6.55 -4.58 13.93
CA PHE A 224 7.29 -4.88 12.69
C PHE A 224 8.01 -6.21 12.86
N SER A 225 7.53 -7.25 12.18
CA SER A 225 8.14 -8.58 12.29
C SER A 225 9.58 -8.61 11.77
N SER A 226 10.46 -9.27 12.53
CA SER A 226 11.84 -9.55 12.10
C SER A 226 11.95 -10.65 11.03
N ASN A 227 10.86 -11.35 10.73
CA ASN A 227 10.77 -12.30 9.62
C ASN A 227 10.37 -11.65 8.29
N ASN A 228 10.09 -10.35 8.29
CA ASN A 228 9.92 -9.58 7.06
C ASN A 228 11.22 -9.56 6.25
N PHE A 229 11.13 -9.62 4.93
CA PHE A 229 12.28 -9.49 4.03
C PHE A 229 12.41 -8.04 3.60
N ILE A 230 13.62 -7.49 3.76
CA ILE A 230 14.00 -6.20 3.17
C ILE A 230 15.33 -6.43 2.49
N TYR A 231 15.33 -6.44 1.15
CA TYR A 231 16.49 -6.83 0.35
C TYR A 231 16.75 -5.85 -0.79
N ASN A 232 18.02 -5.68 -1.15
CA ASN A 232 18.46 -4.76 -2.20
C ASN A 232 17.99 -3.31 -1.99
N CYS A 233 18.27 -2.77 -0.80
CA CYS A 233 18.06 -1.37 -0.43
C CYS A 233 19.44 -0.70 -0.30
N PRO A 234 19.91 0.10 -1.28
CA PRO A 234 21.30 0.56 -1.37
C PRO A 234 21.83 1.30 -0.15
N SER A 235 20.98 2.04 0.55
CA SER A 235 21.33 2.83 1.73
C SER A 235 21.01 2.12 3.05
N GLY A 236 20.32 0.97 3.00
CA GLY A 236 20.06 0.10 4.15
C GLY A 236 18.59 -0.31 4.30
N GLN A 237 18.33 -1.30 5.15
CA GLN A 237 16.96 -1.76 5.41
C GLN A 237 16.11 -0.67 6.11
N PHE A 238 16.75 0.13 6.96
CA PHE A 238 16.10 1.17 7.77
C PHE A 238 16.89 2.48 7.66
N LYS A 239 16.19 3.61 7.56
CA LYS A 239 16.79 4.94 7.61
C LYS A 239 16.96 5.35 9.08
N GLY A 240 18.20 5.27 9.58
CA GLY A 240 18.53 5.51 10.99
C GLY A 240 18.42 4.27 11.87
N ASP A 241 18.67 4.44 13.18
CA ASP A 241 18.56 3.36 14.17
C ASP A 241 17.15 3.35 14.77
N LEU A 242 16.30 2.46 14.25
CA LEU A 242 14.92 2.30 14.69
C LEU A 242 14.73 1.15 15.70
N GLY A 243 15.80 0.42 16.04
CA GLY A 243 15.69 -0.81 16.85
C GLY A 243 14.93 -1.96 16.17
N LEU A 244 14.64 -1.83 14.87
CA LEU A 244 13.95 -2.83 14.05
C LEU A 244 14.96 -3.77 13.37
N THR A 245 14.51 -4.98 13.05
CA THR A 245 15.29 -5.95 12.27
C THR A 245 14.43 -6.57 11.19
N ALA A 246 15.06 -7.09 10.14
CA ALA A 246 14.42 -7.80 9.04
C ALA A 246 15.41 -8.78 8.41
N GLN A 247 14.90 -9.80 7.73
CA GLN A 247 15.71 -10.72 6.92
C GLN A 247 16.38 -9.94 5.77
N ASN A 248 17.72 -9.93 5.76
CA ASN A 248 18.52 -9.38 4.67
C ASN A 248 19.07 -10.50 3.80
N VAL A 249 18.16 -11.26 3.20
CA VAL A 249 18.47 -12.33 2.25
C VAL A 249 17.57 -12.18 1.04
N ASP A 250 18.06 -12.57 -0.13
CA ASP A 250 17.29 -12.49 -1.37
C ASP A 250 16.03 -13.37 -1.28
N PRO A 251 14.81 -12.80 -1.39
CA PRO A 251 13.58 -13.58 -1.45
C PRO A 251 13.38 -14.30 -2.79
N GLN A 252 14.30 -14.13 -3.75
CA GLN A 252 14.34 -14.83 -5.03
C GLN A 252 13.04 -14.66 -5.84
N LEU A 253 12.54 -13.42 -5.96
CA LEU A 253 11.41 -13.15 -6.87
C LEU A 253 11.82 -13.39 -8.33
N THR A 254 10.91 -13.95 -9.12
CA THR A 254 11.25 -14.54 -10.43
C THR A 254 11.64 -13.50 -11.48
N ALA A 255 10.85 -12.43 -11.65
CA ALA A 255 11.13 -11.38 -12.61
C ALA A 255 10.50 -10.04 -12.16
N VAL A 256 11.28 -9.19 -11.51
CA VAL A 256 10.81 -7.90 -10.95
C VAL A 256 11.72 -6.71 -11.29
N ASN A 257 12.54 -6.86 -12.33
CA ASN A 257 13.50 -5.81 -12.74
C ASN A 257 12.90 -4.83 -13.75
N ASP A 258 11.95 -5.29 -14.58
CA ASP A 258 11.26 -4.44 -15.56
C ASP A 258 10.11 -3.68 -14.91
N HIS A 259 9.94 -2.40 -15.21
CA HIS A 259 8.94 -1.52 -14.57
C HIS A 259 7.81 -1.15 -15.53
N GLU A 260 7.61 0.14 -15.85
CA GLU A 260 6.51 0.62 -16.71
C GLU A 260 6.60 0.05 -18.13
N THR A 261 7.82 -0.25 -18.59
CA THR A 261 8.09 -0.82 -19.91
C THR A 261 8.99 -2.05 -19.82
N GLY A 262 9.03 -2.84 -20.90
CA GLY A 262 9.94 -3.98 -21.04
C GLY A 262 9.46 -5.28 -20.39
N GLY A 263 9.98 -6.40 -20.87
CA GLY A 263 9.93 -7.71 -20.23
C GLY A 263 8.62 -8.23 -19.62
N VAL A 264 8.79 -9.29 -18.83
CA VAL A 264 7.73 -10.00 -18.08
C VAL A 264 7.91 -9.68 -16.61
N ILE A 265 6.79 -9.42 -15.93
CA ILE A 265 6.74 -9.26 -14.48
C ILE A 265 6.19 -10.57 -13.88
N ASP A 266 7.00 -11.20 -13.05
CA ASP A 266 6.64 -12.37 -12.25
C ASP A 266 7.07 -12.13 -10.79
N PRO A 267 6.15 -11.64 -9.94
CA PRO A 267 6.45 -11.33 -8.54
C PRO A 267 6.43 -12.58 -7.65
N ARG A 268 6.26 -13.78 -8.22
CA ARG A 268 6.30 -15.02 -7.44
C ARG A 268 7.72 -15.34 -6.98
N PRO A 269 7.91 -15.84 -5.75
CA PRO A 269 9.17 -16.43 -5.35
C PRO A 269 9.49 -17.68 -6.19
N ALA A 270 10.74 -17.81 -6.62
CA ALA A 270 11.22 -18.98 -7.35
C ALA A 270 11.27 -20.22 -6.46
N SER A 271 11.33 -21.40 -7.09
CA SER A 271 11.50 -22.68 -6.37
C SER A 271 12.75 -22.66 -5.50
N GLY A 272 12.58 -22.96 -4.21
CA GLY A 272 13.66 -22.93 -3.22
C GLY A 272 13.87 -21.57 -2.54
N SER A 273 13.07 -20.56 -2.88
CA SER A 273 13.08 -19.26 -2.22
C SER A 273 12.92 -19.39 -0.69
N PRO A 274 13.70 -18.65 0.11
CA PRO A 274 13.50 -18.59 1.55
C PRO A 274 12.14 -18.00 1.94
N ALA A 275 11.52 -17.20 1.07
CA ALA A 275 10.21 -16.61 1.33
C ALA A 275 9.09 -17.67 1.36
N LEU A 276 9.24 -18.81 0.67
CA LEU A 276 8.21 -19.85 0.59
C LEU A 276 7.98 -20.62 1.89
N THR A 277 8.89 -20.50 2.86
CA THR A 277 8.83 -21.19 4.16
C THR A 277 8.92 -20.24 5.36
N ALA A 278 8.88 -18.92 5.13
CA ALA A 278 9.06 -17.90 6.15
C ALA A 278 7.75 -17.34 6.73
N GLY A 279 6.61 -17.94 6.39
CA GLY A 279 5.31 -17.48 6.88
C GLY A 279 5.19 -17.59 8.39
N GLU A 280 4.81 -16.49 9.02
CA GLU A 280 4.55 -16.40 10.45
C GLU A 280 3.13 -16.83 10.82
N THR A 281 2.91 -17.08 12.11
CA THR A 281 1.56 -17.25 12.65
C THR A 281 0.81 -15.93 12.62
N LEU A 282 -0.29 -15.91 11.88
CA LEU A 282 -1.18 -14.75 11.76
C LEU A 282 -2.31 -14.81 12.81
N PRO A 283 -2.99 -13.68 13.09
CA PRO A 283 -4.17 -13.70 13.93
C PRO A 283 -5.24 -14.65 13.39
N ASN A 284 -5.78 -15.50 14.26
CA ASN A 284 -6.88 -16.42 13.92
C ASN A 284 -8.24 -15.75 14.19
N ASP A 285 -8.53 -14.67 13.47
CA ASP A 285 -9.69 -13.79 13.67
C ASP A 285 -10.77 -13.92 12.58
N GLY A 286 -10.55 -14.82 11.62
CA GLY A 286 -11.45 -15.07 10.49
C GLY A 286 -11.19 -14.19 9.26
N PHE A 287 -10.35 -13.15 9.35
CA PHE A 287 -9.97 -12.31 8.20
C PHE A 287 -8.69 -12.80 7.54
N PHE A 288 -7.63 -12.98 8.34
CA PHE A 288 -6.33 -13.40 7.84
C PHE A 288 -6.35 -14.90 7.48
N THR A 289 -5.93 -15.21 6.26
CA THR A 289 -5.68 -16.58 5.81
C THR A 289 -4.27 -16.98 6.21
N GLN A 290 -4.12 -17.99 7.07
CA GLN A 290 -2.81 -18.53 7.40
C GLN A 290 -2.14 -19.15 6.18
N VAL A 291 -0.90 -18.73 5.89
CA VAL A 291 -0.05 -19.29 4.83
C VAL A 291 1.35 -19.60 5.35
N ALA A 292 2.10 -20.42 4.60
CA ALA A 292 3.47 -20.83 4.97
C ALA A 292 4.57 -19.90 4.43
N TYR A 293 4.20 -18.87 3.67
CA TYR A 293 5.13 -18.00 2.96
C TYR A 293 5.01 -16.53 3.38
N SER A 294 6.11 -15.78 3.17
CA SER A 294 6.15 -14.32 3.23
C SER A 294 5.91 -13.71 1.85
N GLY A 295 5.29 -12.53 1.81
CA GLY A 295 4.88 -11.86 0.59
C GLY A 295 3.43 -12.18 0.18
N ALA A 296 2.98 -11.54 -0.89
CA ALA A 296 1.63 -11.67 -1.43
C ALA A 296 1.45 -12.90 -2.35
N PHE A 297 2.55 -13.59 -2.69
CA PHE A 297 2.56 -14.64 -3.71
C PHE A 297 3.25 -15.91 -3.23
N SER A 298 2.72 -17.04 -3.69
CA SER A 298 3.42 -18.34 -3.71
C SER A 298 3.50 -18.82 -5.16
N ASP A 299 2.61 -19.71 -5.58
CA ASP A 299 2.57 -20.28 -6.94
C ASP A 299 1.61 -19.53 -7.89
N ASN A 300 0.67 -18.75 -7.35
CA ASN A 300 -0.39 -18.09 -8.11
C ASN A 300 -0.24 -16.57 -8.20
N ILE A 301 -0.31 -16.01 -9.41
CA ILE A 301 -0.48 -14.58 -9.66
C ILE A 301 -1.98 -14.26 -9.62
N TRP A 302 -2.51 -14.00 -8.42
CA TRP A 302 -3.96 -13.85 -8.18
C TRP A 302 -4.60 -12.65 -8.90
N PHE A 303 -3.83 -11.61 -9.24
CA PHE A 303 -4.34 -10.45 -9.98
C PHE A 303 -4.36 -10.64 -11.49
N LYS A 304 -3.80 -11.76 -11.99
CA LYS A 304 -3.56 -11.97 -13.42
C LYS A 304 -4.80 -11.71 -14.27
N ASP A 305 -5.96 -12.20 -13.87
CA ASP A 305 -7.13 -12.19 -14.75
C ASP A 305 -7.77 -10.81 -14.98
N TYR A 306 -7.48 -9.85 -14.12
CA TYR A 306 -7.94 -8.47 -14.22
C TYR A 306 -6.80 -7.46 -14.33
N SER A 307 -5.56 -7.92 -14.53
CA SER A 307 -4.41 -7.02 -14.57
C SER A 307 -4.21 -6.34 -15.92
N ILE A 308 -3.83 -5.06 -15.89
CA ILE A 308 -3.32 -4.36 -17.08
C ILE A 308 -2.06 -5.04 -17.63
N LEU A 309 -1.24 -5.66 -16.77
CA LEU A 309 -0.03 -6.39 -17.21
C LEU A 309 -0.39 -7.63 -18.04
N LYS A 310 -1.54 -8.28 -17.77
CA LYS A 310 -2.06 -9.35 -18.65
C LYS A 310 -2.47 -8.78 -19.99
N ASP A 311 -3.19 -7.66 -20.01
CA ASP A 311 -3.62 -6.99 -21.25
C ASP A 311 -2.41 -6.53 -22.10
N MET A 312 -1.28 -6.25 -21.46
CA MET A 312 0.00 -5.94 -22.10
C MET A 312 0.84 -7.16 -22.50
N GLY A 313 0.42 -8.39 -22.14
CA GLY A 313 1.19 -9.61 -22.38
C GLY A 313 2.47 -9.72 -21.54
N ARG A 314 2.51 -9.06 -20.38
CA ARG A 314 3.67 -8.97 -19.48
C ARG A 314 3.59 -9.87 -18.25
N LEU A 315 2.56 -10.70 -18.14
CA LEU A 315 2.46 -11.73 -17.08
C LEU A 315 2.69 -13.13 -17.66
N PRO A 316 3.39 -14.02 -16.94
CA PRO A 316 3.58 -15.40 -17.36
C PRO A 316 2.31 -16.24 -17.16
N SER A 317 2.37 -17.52 -17.54
CA SER A 317 1.40 -18.51 -17.08
C SER A 317 1.45 -18.65 -15.55
N ASN A 318 0.30 -18.93 -14.95
CA ASN A 318 0.27 -19.43 -13.57
C ASN A 318 0.82 -20.85 -13.60
#